data_AF-A0A8B6EI73-F1
#
_entry.id   AF-A0A8B6EI73-F1
#
_cell.length_a   1.000
_cell.length_b   1.000
_cell.length_c   1.000
_cell.angle_alpha   90.00
_cell.angle_beta   90.00
_cell.angle_gamma   90.00
#
_symmetry.space_group_name_H-M   'P 1'
#
loop_
_entity.id
_entity.type
_entity.pdbx_description
1 polymer ?
#
loop_
_entity_poly.entity_id
_entity_poly.type
_entity_poly.pdbx_seq_one_letter_code
_entity_poly.pdbx_strand_id
1 'polypeptide(L)'
;MDQQLYAVAQQVKWSLKDKFADHIIRLGGFHALSCFIAAVGKLWSEAGLKDLLVDSGVYAGTTAEQMLSGKQFNRAVRGLTLVYEALMHVLLSQFFQYCDLEDRLADVPKHLWSRMKEANLQFESSACSGNSQPVDNLAETFTQYVTPVLT
;
A
#
# COMPACT_ATOMS: atom_id res chain seq x y z
N MET A 1 -9.69 12.66 -11.65
CA MET A 1 -10.50 13.37 -12.68
C MET A 1 -9.68 13.40 -13.97
N ASP A 2 -9.57 12.24 -14.61
CA ASP A 2 -8.60 11.92 -15.67
C ASP A 2 -9.14 10.84 -16.61
N GLN A 3 -10.14 10.06 -16.18
CA GLN A 3 -10.89 9.15 -17.06
C GLN A 3 -11.66 9.89 -18.16
N GLN A 4 -12.18 11.09 -17.89
CA GLN A 4 -12.86 11.90 -18.93
C GLN A 4 -11.86 12.33 -20.01
N LEU A 5 -10.66 12.75 -19.62
CA LEU A 5 -9.60 13.12 -20.56
C LEU A 5 -9.13 11.91 -21.38
N TYR A 6 -8.97 10.76 -20.73
CA TYR A 6 -8.69 9.49 -21.43
C TYR A 6 -9.76 9.17 -22.48
N ALA A 7 -11.04 9.30 -22.12
CA ALA A 7 -12.14 9.01 -23.06
C ALA A 7 -12.11 9.94 -24.28
N VAL A 8 -11.87 11.24 -24.08
CA VAL A 8 -11.73 12.20 -25.18
C VAL A 8 -10.51 11.88 -26.05
N ALA A 9 -9.36 11.59 -25.44
CA ALA A 9 -8.16 11.19 -26.18
C ALA A 9 -8.40 9.92 -27.01
N GLN A 10 -9.11 8.95 -26.44
CA GLN A 10 -9.47 7.70 -27.12
C GLN A 10 -10.39 7.94 -28.31
N GLN A 11 -11.37 8.83 -28.17
CA GLN A 11 -12.23 9.26 -29.28
C GLN A 11 -11.42 9.91 -30.41
N VAL A 12 -10.50 10.82 -30.09
CA VAL A 12 -9.63 11.47 -31.09
C VAL A 12 -8.78 10.44 -31.83
N LYS A 13 -8.16 9.49 -31.12
CA LYS A 13 -7.40 8.40 -31.74
C LYS A 13 -8.28 7.57 -32.68
N TRP A 14 -9.51 7.25 -32.28
CA TRP A 14 -10.44 6.49 -33.10
C TRP A 14 -10.94 7.25 -34.33
N SER A 15 -11.05 8.57 -34.26
CA SER A 15 -11.43 9.43 -35.39
C SER A 15 -10.28 9.63 -36.39
N LEU A 16 -9.03 9.59 -35.92
CA LEU A 16 -7.84 9.89 -36.73
C LEU A 16 -6.85 8.70 -36.72
N LYS A 17 -7.34 7.50 -37.07
CA LYS A 17 -6.58 6.24 -36.97
C LYS A 17 -5.25 6.28 -37.71
N ASP A 18 -5.22 6.85 -38.92
CA ASP A 18 -3.98 6.91 -39.73
C ASP A 18 -2.89 7.76 -39.09
N LYS A 19 -3.28 8.76 -38.27
CA LYS A 19 -2.32 9.66 -37.59
C LYS A 19 -1.84 9.11 -36.25
N PHE A 20 -2.67 8.31 -35.57
CA PHE A 20 -2.42 7.89 -34.18
C PHE A 20 -2.42 6.38 -33.98
N ALA A 21 -2.26 5.57 -35.04
CA ALA A 21 -2.25 4.11 -34.96
C ALA A 21 -1.28 3.59 -33.89
N ASP A 22 -0.06 4.13 -33.89
CA ASP A 22 1.05 3.70 -33.01
C ASP A 22 1.01 4.31 -31.60
N HIS A 23 0.05 5.19 -31.32
CA HIS A 23 -0.02 5.87 -30.02
C HIS A 23 -0.82 5.06 -29.01
N ILE A 24 -0.21 4.65 -27.90
CA ILE A 24 -0.92 3.97 -26.80
C ILE A 24 -1.37 5.02 -25.78
N ILE A 25 -2.69 5.16 -25.63
CA ILE A 25 -3.27 6.06 -24.62
C ILE A 25 -3.34 5.27 -23.31
N ARG A 26 -2.81 5.85 -22.23
CA ARG A 26 -2.87 5.28 -20.88
C ARG A 26 -3.85 6.06 -20.03
N LEU A 27 -4.54 5.35 -19.13
CA LEU A 27 -5.32 5.99 -18.06
C LEU A 27 -4.41 6.94 -17.26
N GLY A 28 -5.00 8.03 -16.76
CA GLY A 28 -4.27 8.91 -15.85
C GLY A 28 -3.90 8.20 -14.54
N GLY A 29 -2.90 8.74 -13.84
CA GLY A 29 -2.33 8.10 -12.65
C GLY A 29 -3.35 7.86 -11.52
N PHE A 30 -4.34 8.75 -11.38
CA PHE A 30 -5.36 8.61 -10.35
C PHE A 30 -6.25 7.38 -10.60
N HIS A 31 -6.84 7.25 -11.81
CA HIS A 31 -7.67 6.07 -12.08
C HIS A 31 -6.83 4.79 -12.18
N ALA A 32 -5.57 4.88 -12.64
CA ALA A 32 -4.67 3.72 -12.63
C ALA A 32 -4.46 3.18 -11.20
N LEU A 33 -4.24 4.07 -10.22
CA LEU A 33 -4.11 3.68 -8.81
C LEU A 33 -5.44 3.20 -8.21
N SER A 34 -6.58 3.83 -8.55
CA SER A 34 -7.90 3.31 -8.17
C SER A 34 -8.17 1.91 -8.71
N CYS A 35 -7.77 1.61 -9.95
CA CYS A 35 -7.85 0.27 -10.53
C CYS A 35 -6.96 -0.72 -9.78
N PHE A 36 -5.75 -0.30 -9.39
CA PHE A 36 -4.85 -1.13 -8.58
C PHE A 36 -5.46 -1.46 -7.21
N ILE A 37 -6.01 -0.47 -6.52
CA ILE A 37 -6.75 -0.67 -5.26
C ILE A 37 -7.91 -1.65 -5.46
N ALA A 38 -8.69 -1.50 -6.55
CA ALA A 38 -9.78 -2.41 -6.86
C ALA A 38 -9.30 -3.85 -7.11
N ALA A 39 -8.13 -4.02 -7.74
CA ALA A 39 -7.52 -5.33 -7.93
C ALA A 39 -7.09 -5.97 -6.61
N VAL A 40 -6.49 -5.18 -5.69
CA VAL A 40 -6.17 -5.64 -4.32
C VAL A 40 -7.44 -6.07 -3.61
N GLY A 41 -8.50 -5.26 -3.65
CA GLY A 41 -9.79 -5.61 -3.08
C GLY A 41 -10.35 -6.90 -3.66
N LYS A 42 -10.31 -7.08 -4.98
CA LYS A 42 -10.79 -8.30 -5.63
C LYS A 42 -10.01 -9.56 -5.21
N LEU A 43 -8.70 -9.45 -5.03
CA LEU A 43 -7.84 -10.59 -4.67
C LEU A 43 -7.93 -10.94 -3.19
N TRP A 44 -8.03 -9.93 -2.31
CA TRP A 44 -7.80 -10.12 -0.87
C TRP A 44 -9.02 -9.87 0.00
N SER A 45 -10.12 -9.29 -0.52
CA SER A 45 -11.31 -9.01 0.28
C SER A 45 -11.87 -10.26 0.95
N GLU A 46 -11.96 -11.38 0.21
CA GLU A 46 -12.43 -12.67 0.74
C GLU A 46 -11.32 -13.49 1.41
N ALA A 47 -10.07 -13.04 1.32
CA ALA A 47 -8.92 -13.62 2.02
C ALA A 47 -8.70 -12.97 3.41
N GLY A 48 -9.72 -12.31 3.96
CA GLY A 48 -9.70 -11.70 5.29
C GLY A 48 -9.26 -10.24 5.34
N LEU A 49 -8.91 -9.60 4.21
CA LEU A 49 -8.58 -8.16 4.23
C LEU A 49 -9.78 -7.30 4.62
N LYS A 50 -10.97 -7.62 4.10
CA LYS A 50 -12.20 -6.91 4.46
C LYS A 50 -12.52 -7.13 5.94
N ASP A 51 -12.45 -8.37 6.40
CA ASP A 51 -12.74 -8.72 7.79
C ASP A 51 -11.77 -8.04 8.74
N LEU A 52 -10.46 -8.04 8.43
CA LEU A 52 -9.44 -7.31 9.20
C LEU A 52 -9.80 -5.82 9.37
N LEU A 53 -10.23 -5.15 8.31
CA LEU A 53 -10.61 -3.74 8.36
C LEU A 53 -11.90 -3.46 9.16
N VAL A 54 -12.80 -4.44 9.21
CA VAL A 54 -14.08 -4.35 9.91
C VAL A 54 -13.94 -4.72 11.39
N ASP A 55 -13.32 -5.85 11.67
CA ASP A 55 -13.17 -6.41 13.01
C ASP A 55 -12.19 -5.59 13.86
N SER A 56 -11.22 -4.92 13.22
CA SER A 56 -10.36 -3.93 13.89
C SER A 56 -11.08 -2.62 14.24
N GLY A 57 -12.31 -2.41 13.74
CA GLY A 57 -13.07 -1.18 13.95
C GLY A 57 -12.60 0.02 13.15
N VAL A 58 -11.64 -0.14 12.23
CA VAL A 58 -11.12 0.97 11.39
C VAL A 58 -12.20 1.47 10.42
N TYR A 59 -12.98 0.55 9.82
CA TYR A 59 -14.09 0.89 8.94
C TYR A 59 -15.32 0.01 9.14
N ALA A 60 -16.51 0.57 8.98
CA ALA A 60 -17.74 -0.22 8.87
C ALA A 60 -17.75 -1.07 7.59
N GLY A 61 -18.42 -2.23 7.60
CA GLY A 61 -18.42 -3.21 6.51
C GLY A 61 -18.70 -2.65 5.11
N THR A 62 -19.74 -1.82 4.96
CA THR A 62 -20.07 -1.18 3.67
C THR A 62 -18.99 -0.19 3.24
N THR A 63 -18.37 0.51 4.19
CA THR A 63 -17.27 1.44 3.88
C THR A 63 -16.03 0.68 3.43
N ALA A 64 -15.68 -0.41 4.11
CA ALA A 64 -14.57 -1.27 3.73
C ALA A 64 -14.77 -1.84 2.30
N GLU A 65 -15.98 -2.26 1.96
CA GLU A 65 -16.31 -2.76 0.63
C GLU A 65 -16.20 -1.68 -0.46
N GLN A 66 -16.78 -0.49 -0.24
CA GLN A 66 -16.67 0.60 -1.21
C GLN A 66 -15.22 1.07 -1.41
N MET A 67 -14.45 1.07 -0.33
CA MET A 67 -13.03 1.37 -0.34
C MET A 67 -12.24 0.35 -1.19
N LEU A 68 -12.42 -0.94 -0.91
CA LEU A 68 -11.76 -2.02 -1.65
C LEU A 68 -12.23 -2.12 -3.11
N SER A 69 -13.38 -1.55 -3.45
CA SER A 69 -13.81 -1.41 -4.86
C SER A 69 -13.07 -0.30 -5.63
N GLY A 70 -12.17 0.46 -5.00
CA GLY A 70 -11.42 1.56 -5.62
C GLY A 70 -12.22 2.87 -5.78
N LYS A 71 -13.49 2.88 -5.37
CA LYS A 71 -14.40 4.06 -5.48
C LYS A 71 -14.11 5.14 -4.44
N GLN A 72 -13.63 4.74 -3.25
CA GLN A 72 -13.31 5.66 -2.17
C GLN A 72 -11.79 5.78 -1.99
N PHE A 73 -11.13 6.46 -2.95
CA PHE A 73 -9.68 6.51 -3.07
C PHE A 73 -8.96 6.93 -1.77
N ASN A 74 -9.33 8.07 -1.18
CA ASN A 74 -8.65 8.57 0.03
C ASN A 74 -8.80 7.61 1.23
N ARG A 75 -9.97 6.98 1.36
CA ARG A 75 -10.20 5.96 2.39
C ARG A 75 -9.34 4.72 2.11
N ALA A 76 -9.24 4.31 0.84
CA ALA A 76 -8.48 3.13 0.44
C ALA A 76 -6.99 3.30 0.66
N VAL A 77 -6.43 4.46 0.32
CA VAL A 77 -5.04 4.78 0.63
C VAL A 77 -4.81 4.68 2.14
N ARG A 78 -5.63 5.36 2.96
CA ARG A 78 -5.49 5.30 4.42
C ARG A 78 -5.62 3.86 4.96
N GLY A 79 -6.65 3.13 4.55
CA GLY A 79 -6.91 1.77 5.01
C GLY A 79 -5.79 0.80 4.65
N LEU A 80 -5.31 0.84 3.41
CA LEU A 80 -4.22 -0.03 2.97
C LEU A 80 -2.88 0.34 3.61
N THR A 81 -2.62 1.63 3.87
CA THR A 81 -1.45 2.06 4.65
C THR A 81 -1.49 1.50 6.07
N LEU A 82 -2.64 1.58 6.76
CA LEU A 82 -2.80 1.03 8.11
C LEU A 82 -2.60 -0.50 8.12
N VAL A 83 -3.17 -1.20 7.13
CA VAL A 83 -2.99 -2.66 6.99
C VAL A 83 -1.52 -2.99 6.74
N TYR A 84 -0.85 -2.25 5.86
CA TYR A 84 0.57 -2.43 5.58
C TYR A 84 1.42 -2.23 6.83
N GLU A 85 1.19 -1.17 7.60
CA GLU A 85 1.89 -0.91 8.87
C GLU A 85 1.68 -2.06 9.86
N ALA A 86 0.44 -2.53 10.03
CA ALA A 86 0.12 -3.64 10.92
C ALA A 86 0.81 -4.96 10.49
N LEU A 87 0.80 -5.29 9.20
CA LEU A 87 1.45 -6.49 8.67
C LEU A 87 2.97 -6.40 8.82
N MET A 88 3.56 -5.23 8.54
CA MET A 88 4.98 -4.99 8.73
C MET A 88 5.38 -5.14 10.18
N HIS A 89 4.59 -4.64 11.13
CA HIS A 89 4.84 -4.79 12.56
C HIS A 89 4.84 -6.27 12.98
N VAL A 90 3.85 -7.05 12.53
CA VAL A 90 3.80 -8.49 12.81
C VAL A 90 5.02 -9.20 12.22
N LEU A 91 5.37 -8.89 10.98
CA LEU A 91 6.53 -9.47 10.30
C LEU A 91 7.83 -9.14 11.04
N LEU A 92 8.05 -7.88 11.41
CA LEU A 92 9.23 -7.43 12.14
C LEU A 92 9.32 -8.06 13.54
N SER A 93 8.20 -8.13 14.26
CA SER A 93 8.14 -8.76 15.57
C SER A 93 8.57 -10.24 15.50
N GLN A 94 8.07 -10.98 14.51
CA GLN A 94 8.46 -12.37 14.28
C GLN A 94 9.92 -12.49 13.83
N PHE A 95 10.39 -11.58 12.98
CA PHE A 95 11.77 -11.55 12.55
C PHE A 95 12.74 -11.31 13.73
N PHE A 96 12.40 -10.42 14.66
CA PHE A 96 13.21 -10.18 15.86
C PHE A 96 13.27 -11.41 16.76
N GLN A 97 12.13 -12.06 17.02
CA GLN A 97 12.09 -13.31 17.77
C GLN A 97 12.97 -14.39 17.10
N TYR A 98 12.89 -14.51 15.78
CA TYR A 98 13.73 -15.44 15.03
C TYR A 98 15.23 -15.12 15.15
N CYS A 99 15.62 -13.85 15.07
CA CYS A 99 17.02 -13.45 15.21
C CYS A 99 17.57 -13.73 16.62
N ASP A 100 16.76 -13.52 17.65
CA ASP A 100 17.14 -13.78 19.04
C ASP A 100 17.29 -15.29 19.30
N LEU A 101 16.41 -16.12 18.73
CA LEU A 101 16.46 -17.58 18.88
C LEU A 101 17.69 -18.21 18.21
N GLU A 102 18.08 -17.70 17.05
CA GLU A 102 19.18 -18.25 16.24
C GLU A 102 20.52 -17.52 16.46
N ASP A 103 20.58 -16.56 17.39
CA ASP A 103 21.75 -15.67 17.64
C ASP A 103 22.26 -14.96 16.36
N ARG A 104 21.34 -14.61 15.46
CA ARG A 104 21.64 -14.03 14.14
C ARG A 104 21.65 -12.52 14.13
N LEU A 105 21.57 -11.89 15.30
CA LEU A 105 21.61 -10.42 15.42
C LEU A 105 22.86 -9.81 14.77
N ALA A 106 23.99 -10.53 14.84
CA ALA A 106 25.27 -10.11 14.29
C ALA A 106 25.27 -10.05 12.75
N ASP A 107 24.42 -10.83 12.09
CA ASP A 107 24.28 -10.85 10.63
C ASP A 107 23.53 -9.62 10.11
N VAL A 108 22.71 -9.00 10.96
CA VAL A 108 21.89 -7.85 10.56
C VAL A 108 22.75 -6.58 10.55
N PRO A 109 22.82 -5.85 9.43
CA PRO A 109 23.54 -4.58 9.39
C PRO A 109 23.05 -3.62 10.48
N LYS A 110 23.96 -3.14 11.33
CA LYS A 110 23.63 -2.31 12.52
C LYS A 110 22.76 -1.10 12.21
N HIS A 111 23.00 -0.44 11.07
CA HIS A 111 22.23 0.72 10.64
C HIS A 111 20.77 0.35 10.30
N LEU A 112 20.55 -0.80 9.69
CA LEU A 112 19.22 -1.33 9.37
C LEU A 112 18.49 -1.74 10.65
N TRP A 113 19.19 -2.44 11.54
CA TRP A 113 18.68 -2.88 12.84
C TRP A 113 18.14 -1.73 13.70
N SER A 114 18.91 -0.64 13.80
CA SER A 114 18.55 0.52 14.61
C SER A 114 17.25 1.15 14.10
N ARG A 115 17.11 1.31 12.77
CA ARG A 115 15.90 1.85 12.14
C ARG A 115 14.69 0.92 12.28
N MET A 116 14.88 -0.39 12.15
CA MET A 116 13.81 -1.37 12.34
C MET A 116 13.28 -1.34 13.78
N LYS A 117 14.17 -1.25 14.77
CA LYS A 117 13.76 -1.12 16.18
C LYS A 117 13.02 0.17 16.45
N GLU A 118 13.52 1.31 15.95
CA GLU A 118 12.87 2.60 16.12
C GLU A 118 11.46 2.62 15.53
N ALA A 119 11.29 2.09 14.31
CA ALA A 119 9.97 1.99 13.67
C ALA A 119 9.00 1.09 14.47
N ASN A 120 9.47 -0.04 15.00
CA ASN A 120 8.65 -0.96 15.79
C ASN A 120 8.24 -0.35 17.14
N LEU A 121 9.18 0.29 17.85
CA LEU A 121 8.95 0.96 19.14
C LEU A 121 7.99 2.15 19.03
N GLN A 122 8.09 2.93 17.95
CA GLN A 122 7.18 4.04 17.70
C GLN A 122 5.74 3.56 17.48
N PHE A 123 5.56 2.42 16.83
CA PHE A 123 4.25 1.81 16.66
C PHE A 123 3.66 1.33 17.99
N GLU A 124 4.42 0.61 18.82
CA GLU A 124 3.98 0.16 20.15
C GLU A 124 3.57 1.35 21.04
N SER A 125 4.37 2.43 21.04
CA SER A 125 4.05 3.65 21.79
C SER A 125 2.82 4.40 21.25
N SER A 126 2.59 4.41 19.94
CA SER A 126 1.43 5.04 19.31
C SER A 126 0.15 4.25 19.56
N ALA A 127 0.20 2.91 19.48
CA ALA A 127 -0.92 2.03 19.77
C ALA A 127 -1.38 2.16 21.24
N CYS A 128 -0.44 2.29 22.18
CA CYS A 128 -0.76 2.52 23.59
C CYS A 128 -1.28 3.93 23.91
N SER A 129 -1.01 4.93 23.06
CA SER A 129 -1.40 6.33 23.31
C SER A 129 -2.61 6.81 22.49
N GLY A 130 -3.13 5.98 21.57
CA GLY A 130 -4.32 6.28 20.76
C GLY A 130 -4.12 7.40 19.73
N ASN A 131 -2.89 7.86 19.50
CA ASN A 131 -2.60 8.99 18.60
C ASN A 131 -1.83 8.48 17.36
N SER A 132 -2.55 8.30 16.25
CA SER A 132 -2.00 7.82 14.97
C SER A 132 -1.54 9.01 14.12
N GLN A 133 -0.27 9.41 14.27
CA GLN A 133 0.39 10.26 13.28
C GLN A 133 1.05 9.36 12.22
N PRO A 134 0.94 9.70 10.93
CA PRO A 134 1.52 8.89 9.86
C PRO A 134 3.05 8.87 9.95
N VAL A 135 3.64 7.69 9.76
CA VAL A 135 5.10 7.52 9.74
C VAL A 135 5.61 7.99 8.37
N ASP A 136 5.94 9.28 8.27
CA ASP A 136 6.32 9.97 7.02
C ASP A 136 7.59 9.42 6.30
N ASN A 137 8.24 8.38 6.83
CA ASN A 137 9.58 7.95 6.39
C ASN A 137 9.72 6.46 6.01
N LEU A 138 8.63 5.69 6.06
CA LEU A 138 8.68 4.25 5.76
C LEU A 138 8.77 3.97 4.25
N ALA A 139 8.13 4.81 3.43
CA ALA A 139 8.11 4.69 1.97
C ALA A 139 9.47 4.99 1.30
N GLU A 140 10.20 6.00 1.80
CA GLU A 140 11.54 6.34 1.29
C GLU A 140 12.55 5.21 1.57
N THR A 141 12.41 4.57 2.73
CA THR A 141 13.28 3.48 3.16
C THR A 141 13.03 2.20 2.34
N PHE A 142 11.77 1.86 2.06
CA PHE A 142 11.45 0.71 1.19
C PHE A 142 12.02 0.88 -0.22
N THR A 143 11.93 2.09 -0.78
CA THR A 143 12.46 2.40 -2.11
C THR A 143 13.99 2.26 -2.17
N GLN A 144 14.69 2.56 -1.06
CA GLN A 144 16.15 2.47 -0.96
C GLN A 144 16.68 1.04 -0.88
N TYR A 145 15.92 0.09 -0.33
CA TYR A 145 16.39 -1.29 -0.09
C TYR A 145 15.69 -2.36 -0.94
N VAL A 146 14.56 -2.07 -1.61
CA VAL A 146 13.77 -3.08 -2.36
C VAL A 146 13.95 -3.01 -3.88
N THR A 147 14.66 -2.02 -4.44
CA THR A 147 15.11 -2.07 -5.85
C THR A 147 16.57 -1.61 -5.96
N PRO A 148 17.45 -2.42 -6.61
CA PRO A 148 17.22 -2.85 -7.98
C PRO A 148 17.43 -4.37 -8.21
N VAL A 149 16.35 -5.08 -8.56
CA VAL A 149 16.42 -6.31 -9.36
C VAL A 149 15.46 -6.17 -10.53
N LEU A 150 15.65 -5.11 -11.32
CA LEU A 150 15.13 -4.98 -12.68
C LEU A 150 16.17 -4.17 -13.48
N THR A 151 17.26 -4.84 -13.83
CA THR A 151 18.11 -4.57 -15.01
C THR A 151 18.30 -5.88 -15.72
#